data_AF-A0A969FJ25-F1
#
_entry.id   AF-A0A969FJ25-F1
#
_cell.length_a   1.000
_cell.length_b   1.000
_cell.length_c   1.000
_cell.angle_alpha   90.00
_cell.angle_beta   90.00
_cell.angle_gamma   90.00
#
_symmetry.space_group_name_H-M   'P 1'
#
loop_
_entity.id
_entity.type
_entity.pdbx_description
1 polymer ?
#
loop_
_entity_poly.entity_id
_entity_poly.type
_entity_poly.pdbx_seq_one_letter_code
_entity_poly.pdbx_strand_id
1 'polypeptide(L)'
;MKTITRLASKLQLITLGATLLGATLASSISPANAAMFGQEEVRQRDFIAIAAPVGTTARRSLLIVEQQASTRPCWSESGSAPTVVEPLLLNFDFSGICGRATDSNAYSVRVGGEDLGIRYTLSLVRSGNDMVLMANPYRGNGPSLEIGRAGYTEEFSKISLNPGWRFTKRTYQGRTLGHVYLTHDSSLTELSEATGNIAANPEPSTPVTSPIALPTPPNSTPVASTPAVDDSNLDWRDRLELNEVQRLEIERIHQNYLSERDARELALVEARNALQQNIFSGDRRQARRTRTEIRGLHRQLADLYYTSLNDMRGVMDSEQQIEFGEIVTRRSTIDSDDAILTGMVR
;
A
#
# COMPACT_ATOMS: atom_id res chain seq x y z
N MET A 1 -7.05 55.56 -73.31
CA MET A 1 -7.24 54.11 -73.56
C MET A 1 -8.09 53.59 -72.39
N LYS A 2 -9.42 53.56 -72.51
CA LYS A 2 -10.31 52.38 -72.80
C LYS A 2 -9.92 51.11 -71.99
N THR A 3 -10.76 50.33 -71.29
CA THR A 3 -12.14 50.34 -70.74
C THR A 3 -12.36 48.91 -70.18
N ILE A 4 -13.01 48.76 -69.01
CA ILE A 4 -14.11 47.80 -68.70
C ILE A 4 -13.84 46.27 -68.79
N THR A 5 -13.93 45.62 -67.61
CA THR A 5 -14.66 44.38 -67.22
C THR A 5 -15.12 43.36 -68.27
N ARG A 6 -14.94 42.05 -67.98
CA ARG A 6 -15.97 40.99 -68.18
C ARG A 6 -15.63 39.68 -67.45
N LEU A 7 -16.60 39.20 -66.66
CA LEU A 7 -16.74 37.81 -66.20
C LEU A 7 -16.98 36.87 -67.38
N ALA A 8 -16.52 35.62 -67.27
CA ALA A 8 -17.19 34.47 -67.88
C ALA A 8 -16.91 33.20 -67.07
N SER A 9 -17.94 32.76 -66.35
CA SER A 9 -18.07 31.46 -65.72
C SER A 9 -18.15 30.35 -66.78
N LYS A 10 -17.45 29.23 -66.59
CA LYS A 10 -17.87 27.92 -67.09
C LYS A 10 -17.65 26.86 -66.03
N LEU A 11 -18.79 26.41 -65.51
CA LEU A 11 -19.02 25.17 -64.79
C LEU A 11 -18.71 23.99 -65.72
N GLN A 12 -17.94 23.00 -65.28
CA GLN A 12 -18.19 21.60 -65.64
C GLN A 12 -17.55 20.63 -64.63
N LEU A 13 -18.32 19.57 -64.40
CA LEU A 13 -18.38 18.69 -63.24
C LEU A 13 -17.40 17.51 -63.27
N ILE A 14 -17.07 17.04 -62.06
CA ILE A 14 -16.88 15.65 -61.60
C ILE A 14 -15.70 14.85 -62.18
N THR A 15 -14.74 14.53 -61.31
CA THR A 15 -14.31 13.13 -61.16
C THR A 15 -13.86 12.87 -59.72
N LEU A 16 -14.43 11.81 -59.14
CA LEU A 16 -14.19 11.30 -57.79
C LEU A 16 -12.72 10.91 -57.59
N GLY A 17 -12.14 11.35 -56.47
CA GLY A 17 -10.85 10.90 -55.99
C GLY A 17 -10.81 10.95 -54.46
N ALA A 18 -11.58 10.07 -53.82
CA ALA A 18 -11.55 9.89 -52.37
C ALA A 18 -10.29 9.10 -51.97
N THR A 19 -9.17 9.79 -51.75
CA THR A 19 -8.02 9.22 -51.04
C THR A 19 -8.18 9.46 -49.54
N LEU A 20 -8.70 8.44 -48.86
CA LEU A 20 -8.63 8.25 -47.42
C LEU A 20 -7.16 8.10 -47.00
N LEU A 21 -6.54 9.12 -46.43
CA LEU A 21 -5.39 8.93 -45.54
C LEU A 21 -5.93 8.84 -44.12
N GLY A 22 -6.28 7.61 -43.72
CA GLY A 22 -6.49 7.26 -42.32
C GLY A 22 -5.17 7.28 -41.58
N ALA A 23 -4.86 8.39 -40.92
CA ALA A 23 -3.86 8.41 -39.86
C ALA A 23 -4.47 7.73 -38.62
N THR A 24 -4.26 6.43 -38.51
CA THR A 24 -4.50 5.68 -37.28
C THR A 24 -3.50 6.15 -36.23
N LEU A 25 -3.90 7.15 -35.43
CA LEU A 25 -3.34 7.34 -34.10
C LEU A 25 -3.72 6.10 -33.29
N ALA A 26 -2.87 5.09 -33.31
CA ALA A 26 -2.89 4.00 -32.36
C ALA A 26 -2.52 4.58 -30.99
N SER A 27 -3.50 5.20 -30.33
CA SER A 27 -3.45 5.40 -28.89
C SER A 27 -3.38 3.99 -28.30
N SER A 28 -2.21 3.61 -27.79
CA SER A 28 -2.06 2.45 -26.94
C SER A 28 -2.94 2.68 -25.72
N ILE A 29 -4.18 2.18 -25.77
CA ILE A 29 -5.03 2.08 -24.59
C ILE A 29 -4.41 0.94 -23.79
N SER A 30 -3.41 1.26 -22.96
CA SER A 30 -3.02 0.37 -21.88
C SER A 30 -4.30 0.03 -21.11
N PRO A 31 -4.57 -1.25 -20.80
CA PRO A 31 -5.66 -1.57 -19.89
C PRO A 31 -5.35 -0.87 -18.57
N ALA A 32 -6.04 0.23 -18.31
CA ALA A 32 -6.00 0.91 -17.04
C ALA A 32 -6.75 -0.01 -16.07
N ASN A 33 -6.03 -0.96 -15.47
CA ASN A 33 -6.38 -1.42 -14.14
C ASN A 33 -6.38 -0.14 -13.29
N ALA A 34 -7.57 0.36 -12.98
CA ALA A 34 -7.78 1.56 -12.20
C ALA A 34 -7.41 1.29 -10.74
N ALA A 35 -6.15 0.93 -10.48
CA ALA A 35 -5.55 1.17 -9.20
C ALA A 35 -5.58 2.69 -9.03
N MET A 36 -6.32 3.17 -8.02
CA MET A 36 -6.44 4.59 -7.70
C MET A 36 -5.06 5.26 -7.57
N PHE A 37 -4.04 4.48 -7.22
CA PHE A 37 -2.65 4.87 -7.15
C PHE A 37 -1.78 4.15 -8.19
N GLY A 38 -0.98 4.95 -8.90
CA GLY A 38 0.10 4.47 -9.76
C GLY A 38 1.41 4.30 -8.99
N GLN A 39 2.47 3.99 -9.73
CA GLN A 39 3.84 3.98 -9.23
C GLN A 39 4.78 4.65 -10.22
N GLU A 40 5.94 5.09 -9.75
CA GLU A 40 7.06 5.53 -10.58
C GLU A 40 8.37 4.90 -10.13
N GLU A 41 9.24 4.64 -11.12
CA GLU A 41 10.58 4.10 -10.86
C GLU A 41 11.47 5.13 -10.17
N VAL A 42 12.30 4.65 -9.26
CA VAL A 42 13.29 5.47 -8.55
C VAL A 42 14.71 4.97 -8.75
N ARG A 43 15.68 5.84 -8.47
CA ARG A 43 17.10 5.45 -8.46
C ARG A 43 17.37 4.60 -7.22
N GLN A 44 17.58 3.31 -7.40
CA GLN A 44 17.72 2.35 -6.30
C GLN A 44 18.84 2.69 -5.30
N ARG A 45 19.95 3.29 -5.77
CA ARG A 45 21.05 3.75 -4.91
C ARG A 45 20.66 4.85 -3.91
N ASP A 46 19.54 5.53 -4.15
CA ASP A 46 19.04 6.56 -3.24
C ASP A 46 18.20 5.94 -2.12
N PHE A 47 17.96 4.62 -2.12
CA PHE A 47 17.13 3.94 -1.13
C PHE A 47 17.88 2.81 -0.44
N ILE A 48 17.61 2.64 0.84
CA ILE A 48 18.01 1.44 1.60
C ILE A 48 16.86 0.94 2.47
N ALA A 49 16.75 -0.37 2.60
CA ALA A 49 15.93 -1.04 3.60
C ALA A 49 16.82 -1.44 4.78
N ILE A 50 16.34 -1.17 6.00
CA ILE A 50 17.09 -1.36 7.24
C ILE A 50 16.22 -2.18 8.20
N ALA A 51 16.83 -3.20 8.81
CA ALA A 51 16.28 -3.88 9.97
C ALA A 51 16.66 -3.08 11.23
N ALA A 52 15.72 -2.27 11.71
CA ALA A 52 15.93 -1.37 12.84
C ALA A 52 15.56 -2.05 14.19
N PRO A 53 16.39 -1.91 15.24
CA PRO A 53 16.04 -2.35 16.59
C PRO A 53 14.83 -1.61 17.14
N VAL A 54 13.92 -2.34 17.80
CA VAL A 54 12.76 -1.77 18.49
C VAL A 54 13.01 -1.78 20.00
N GLY A 55 13.38 -0.61 20.53
CA GLY A 55 13.76 -0.46 21.93
C GLY A 55 14.92 -1.38 22.30
N THR A 56 14.83 -2.04 23.46
CA THR A 56 15.81 -3.04 23.93
C THR A 56 15.38 -4.48 23.64
N THR A 57 14.35 -4.67 22.82
CA THR A 57 13.80 -6.00 22.52
C THR A 57 14.54 -6.67 21.36
N ALA A 58 14.44 -7.99 21.26
CA ALA A 58 14.94 -8.72 20.10
C ALA A 58 14.14 -8.44 18.80
N ARG A 59 13.04 -7.67 18.87
CA ARG A 59 12.18 -7.38 17.72
C ARG A 59 12.83 -6.37 16.78
N ARG A 60 12.49 -6.48 15.49
CA ARG A 60 12.93 -5.57 14.44
C ARG A 60 11.78 -5.04 13.63
N SER A 61 11.90 -3.78 13.23
CA SER A 61 10.98 -3.11 12.31
C SER A 61 11.71 -2.73 11.02
N LEU A 62 10.96 -2.71 9.92
CA LEU A 62 11.48 -2.20 8.66
C LEU A 62 11.56 -0.68 8.73
N LEU A 63 12.72 -0.15 8.37
CA LEU A 63 12.95 1.27 8.13
C LEU A 63 13.46 1.42 6.70
N ILE A 64 12.79 2.25 5.90
CA ILE A 64 13.30 2.63 4.58
C ILE A 64 13.75 4.08 4.64
N VAL A 65 14.96 4.33 4.16
CA VAL A 65 15.54 5.67 4.06
C VAL A 65 15.77 6.01 2.60
N GLU A 66 15.42 7.24 2.22
CA GLU A 66 15.60 7.81 0.89
C GLU A 66 16.58 8.99 0.96
N GLN A 67 17.54 9.05 0.04
CA GLN A 67 18.43 10.19 -0.19
C GLN A 67 17.80 11.11 -1.24
N GLN A 68 17.17 12.20 -0.80
CA GLN A 68 16.48 13.14 -1.69
C GLN A 68 17.42 14.22 -2.26
N ALA A 69 18.39 14.66 -1.46
CA ALA A 69 19.40 15.64 -1.88
C ALA A 69 20.79 15.25 -1.38
N SER A 70 21.84 15.43 -2.18
CA SER A 70 23.22 15.01 -1.85
C SER A 70 23.98 15.96 -0.91
N THR A 71 23.34 17.01 -0.40
CA THR A 71 23.97 18.00 0.50
C THR A 71 24.55 17.35 1.76
N ARG A 72 23.90 16.30 2.28
CA ARG A 72 24.38 15.49 3.39
C ARG A 72 23.93 14.03 3.23
N PRO A 73 24.78 13.04 3.55
CA PRO A 73 24.38 11.64 3.53
C PRO A 73 23.31 11.37 4.61
N CYS A 74 22.27 10.62 4.24
CA CYS A 74 21.19 10.22 5.14
C CYS A 74 21.56 8.99 5.98
N TRP A 75 22.53 8.20 5.53
CA TRP A 75 23.08 7.05 6.25
C TRP A 75 24.55 6.83 5.92
N SER A 76 25.23 6.01 6.72
CA SER A 76 26.53 5.41 6.40
C SER A 76 26.43 3.88 6.52
N GLU A 77 27.35 3.16 5.88
CA GLU A 77 27.41 1.69 5.92
C GLU A 77 28.80 1.24 6.37
N SER A 78 28.87 0.19 7.18
CA SER A 78 30.12 -0.45 7.59
C SER A 78 29.96 -1.96 7.75
N GLY A 79 31.06 -2.70 7.59
CA GLY A 79 31.02 -4.16 7.61
C GLY A 79 30.33 -4.79 6.40
N SER A 80 30.36 -6.12 6.32
CA SER A 80 29.84 -6.88 5.18
C SER A 80 29.06 -8.14 5.55
N ALA A 81 29.01 -8.51 6.84
CA ALA A 81 28.30 -9.70 7.32
C ALA A 81 28.05 -9.64 8.84
N PRO A 82 27.07 -8.84 9.31
CA PRO A 82 26.15 -8.01 8.54
C PRO A 82 26.75 -6.66 8.11
N THR A 83 26.14 -6.02 7.12
CA THR A 83 26.36 -4.59 6.86
C THR A 83 25.56 -3.78 7.88
N VAL A 84 26.28 -3.14 8.80
CA VAL A 84 25.73 -2.24 9.81
C VAL A 84 25.46 -0.89 9.17
N VAL A 85 24.32 -0.30 9.49
CA VAL A 85 23.87 1.00 8.96
C VAL A 85 23.83 2.02 10.07
N GLU A 86 24.44 3.19 9.88
CA GLU A 86 24.28 4.31 10.80
C GLU A 86 23.24 5.31 10.22
N PRO A 87 22.08 5.53 10.87
CA PRO A 87 21.07 6.48 10.39
C PRO A 87 21.47 7.95 10.69
N LEU A 88 22.33 8.53 9.85
CA LEU A 88 22.85 9.90 10.01
C LEU A 88 21.77 10.99 10.01
N LEU A 89 20.60 10.72 9.40
CA LEU A 89 19.46 11.64 9.34
C LEU A 89 18.96 12.10 10.73
N LEU A 90 19.32 11.40 11.81
CA LEU A 90 18.95 11.75 13.19
C LEU A 90 19.81 12.90 13.75
N ASN A 91 20.91 13.24 13.07
CA ASN A 91 21.91 14.21 13.55
C ASN A 91 21.74 15.61 12.95
N PHE A 92 20.70 15.85 12.15
CA PHE A 92 20.44 17.13 11.50
C PHE A 92 18.97 17.31 11.09
N ASP A 93 18.60 18.52 10.67
CA ASP A 93 17.29 18.77 10.04
C ASP A 93 17.29 18.14 8.64
N PHE A 94 16.71 16.95 8.55
CA PHE A 94 16.69 16.15 7.33
C PHE A 94 15.62 16.62 6.31
N SER A 95 14.85 17.67 6.62
CA SER A 95 13.76 18.16 5.76
C SER A 95 14.26 18.49 4.34
N GLY A 96 13.71 17.80 3.33
CA GLY A 96 14.09 17.97 1.92
C GLY A 96 15.46 17.38 1.55
N ILE A 97 16.12 16.68 2.49
CA ILE A 97 17.40 16.01 2.28
C ILE A 97 17.21 14.49 2.33
N CYS A 98 16.41 14.00 3.30
CA CYS A 98 16.13 12.59 3.49
C CYS A 98 14.63 12.32 3.53
N GLY A 99 14.19 11.23 2.91
CA GLY A 99 12.91 10.59 3.17
C GLY A 99 13.05 9.49 4.21
N ARG A 100 12.01 9.27 5.01
CA ARG A 100 11.98 8.22 6.03
C ARG A 100 10.59 7.56 6.07
N ALA A 101 10.56 6.24 5.90
CA ALA A 101 9.35 5.42 6.01
C ALA A 101 9.53 4.37 7.11
N THR A 102 8.63 4.37 8.11
CA THR A 102 8.78 3.60 9.36
C THR A 102 7.64 2.65 9.65
N ASP A 103 6.56 2.70 8.87
CA ASP A 103 5.33 1.95 9.10
C ASP A 103 4.61 1.67 7.78
N SER A 104 3.52 0.91 7.88
CA SER A 104 2.66 0.51 6.77
C SER A 104 1.94 1.67 6.07
N ASN A 105 1.87 2.86 6.68
CA ASN A 105 1.35 4.04 5.99
C ASN A 105 2.40 4.64 5.04
N ALA A 106 3.69 4.44 5.35
CA ALA A 106 4.80 4.98 4.60
C ALA A 106 5.38 4.00 3.56
N TYR A 107 5.13 2.69 3.71
CA TYR A 107 5.51 1.69 2.72
C TYR A 107 4.51 0.54 2.55
N SER A 108 4.50 -0.11 1.39
CA SER A 108 3.76 -1.36 1.16
C SER A 108 4.40 -2.22 0.07
N VAL A 109 3.82 -3.39 -0.19
CA VAL A 109 4.25 -4.31 -1.25
C VAL A 109 3.40 -4.09 -2.50
N ARG A 110 4.03 -4.14 -3.67
CA ARG A 110 3.33 -4.05 -4.95
C ARG A 110 3.85 -5.12 -5.92
N VAL A 111 3.00 -6.02 -6.38
CA VAL A 111 3.41 -7.12 -7.27
C VAL A 111 2.52 -7.17 -8.50
N GLY A 112 3.06 -7.44 -9.68
CA GLY A 112 2.27 -7.52 -10.91
C GLY A 112 1.44 -6.27 -11.21
N GLY A 113 1.85 -5.11 -10.70
CA GLY A 113 1.09 -3.86 -10.78
C GLY A 113 -0.06 -3.72 -9.79
N GLU A 114 -0.26 -4.63 -8.84
CA GLU A 114 -1.27 -4.57 -7.77
C GLU A 114 -0.67 -4.06 -6.45
N ASP A 115 -1.23 -3.01 -5.85
CA ASP A 115 -0.87 -2.56 -4.50
C ASP A 115 -1.47 -3.51 -3.45
N LEU A 116 -0.60 -4.21 -2.73
CA LEU A 116 -0.97 -5.18 -1.72
C LEU A 116 -1.03 -4.59 -0.31
N GLY A 117 -0.90 -3.27 -0.12
CA GLY A 117 -0.79 -2.64 1.20
C GLY A 117 -1.96 -2.90 2.16
N ILE A 118 -3.15 -3.20 1.64
CA ILE A 118 -4.33 -3.59 2.43
C ILE A 118 -4.48 -5.12 2.60
N ARG A 119 -3.71 -5.92 1.86
CA ARG A 119 -3.77 -7.39 1.84
C ARG A 119 -2.57 -8.05 2.53
N TYR A 120 -1.43 -7.37 2.54
CA TYR A 120 -0.15 -7.86 3.04
C TYR A 120 0.48 -6.89 4.03
N THR A 121 1.12 -7.45 5.06
CA THR A 121 1.99 -6.73 5.99
C THR A 121 3.44 -7.09 5.74
N LEU A 122 4.33 -6.13 6.00
CA LEU A 122 5.77 -6.32 5.96
C LEU A 122 6.29 -6.57 7.38
N SER A 123 6.94 -7.71 7.59
CA SER A 123 7.54 -8.05 8.87
C SER A 123 8.96 -8.58 8.71
N LEU A 124 9.76 -8.38 9.76
CA LEU A 124 11.09 -8.94 9.87
C LEU A 124 11.05 -10.13 10.81
N VAL A 125 11.39 -11.30 10.29
CA VAL A 125 11.43 -12.54 11.05
C VAL A 125 12.87 -13.04 11.15
N ARG A 126 13.25 -13.54 12.32
CA ARG A 126 14.57 -14.16 12.49
C ARG A 126 14.54 -15.58 11.92
N SER A 127 15.50 -15.92 11.07
CA SER A 127 15.69 -17.27 10.53
C SER A 127 17.15 -17.65 10.64
N GLY A 128 17.49 -18.50 11.61
CA GLY A 128 18.88 -18.83 11.93
C GLY A 128 19.70 -17.59 12.32
N ASN A 129 20.76 -17.33 11.55
CA ASN A 129 21.63 -16.16 11.71
C ASN A 129 21.23 -14.97 10.82
N ASP A 130 20.06 -15.03 10.19
CA ASP A 130 19.55 -13.97 9.31
C ASP A 130 18.30 -13.30 9.91
N MET A 131 18.08 -12.07 9.47
CA MET A 131 16.80 -11.38 9.50
C MET A 131 16.22 -11.40 8.09
N VAL A 132 15.00 -11.91 7.95
CA VAL A 132 14.31 -12.06 6.67
C VAL A 132 13.15 -11.08 6.60
N LEU A 133 13.11 -10.26 5.56
CA LEU A 133 12.00 -9.37 5.26
C LEU A 133 10.93 -10.14 4.49
N MET A 134 9.77 -10.30 5.10
CA MET A 134 8.65 -11.07 4.57
C MET A 134 7.44 -10.16 4.30
N ALA A 135 6.77 -10.37 3.18
CA ALA A 135 5.39 -9.95 2.99
C ALA A 135 4.47 -11.11 3.37
N ASN A 136 3.64 -10.91 4.40
CA ASN A 136 2.71 -11.92 4.87
C ASN A 136 1.28 -11.44 4.66
N PRO A 137 0.35 -12.29 4.18
CA PRO A 137 -1.05 -11.91 4.07
C PRO A 137 -1.66 -11.70 5.47
N TYR A 138 -2.48 -10.66 5.64
CA TYR A 138 -3.10 -10.36 6.94
C TYR A 138 -4.00 -11.49 7.48
N ARG A 139 -4.61 -12.27 6.58
CA ARG A 139 -5.62 -13.31 6.91
C ARG A 139 -5.17 -14.73 6.60
N GLY A 140 -3.87 -14.97 6.31
CA GLY A 140 -3.38 -16.28 5.86
C GLY A 140 -3.80 -16.69 4.43
N ASN A 141 -4.64 -15.89 3.78
CA ASN A 141 -5.12 -16.13 2.42
C ASN A 141 -4.11 -15.60 1.38
N GLY A 142 -3.00 -16.33 1.20
CA GLY A 142 -1.99 -16.02 0.20
C GLY A 142 -0.61 -16.63 0.54
N PRO A 143 0.31 -16.69 -0.44
CA PRO A 143 1.70 -17.06 -0.16
C PRO A 143 2.37 -16.01 0.73
N SER A 144 3.28 -16.45 1.60
CA SER A 144 4.25 -15.52 2.18
C SER A 144 5.37 -15.28 1.17
N LEU A 145 5.77 -14.03 0.96
CA LEU A 145 6.78 -13.66 -0.02
C LEU A 145 8.06 -13.20 0.69
N GLU A 146 9.17 -13.80 0.35
CA GLU A 146 10.47 -13.32 0.81
C GLU A 146 10.98 -12.19 -0.09
N ILE A 147 11.15 -11.00 0.50
CA ILE A 147 11.55 -9.79 -0.22
C ILE A 147 13.05 -9.54 -0.12
N GLY A 148 13.69 -9.95 0.99
CA GLY A 148 15.11 -9.70 1.19
C GLY A 148 15.64 -10.23 2.52
N ARG A 149 16.96 -10.14 2.71
CA ARG A 149 17.66 -10.66 3.88
C ARG A 149 18.75 -9.71 4.39
N ALA A 150 19.03 -9.80 5.68
CA ALA A 150 20.16 -9.19 6.36
C ALA A 150 20.77 -10.20 7.33
N GLY A 151 22.06 -10.10 7.63
CA GLY A 151 22.62 -10.84 8.76
C GLY A 151 22.06 -10.31 10.09
N TYR A 152 21.82 -11.19 11.05
CA TYR A 152 21.35 -10.81 12.38
C TYR A 152 22.44 -10.05 13.15
N THR A 153 22.06 -8.91 13.73
CA THR A 153 22.87 -8.11 14.67
C THR A 153 21.95 -7.38 15.61
N GLU A 154 22.39 -6.94 16.79
CA GLU A 154 21.65 -6.05 17.70
C GLU A 154 21.49 -4.62 17.15
N GLU A 155 22.29 -4.25 16.16
CA GLU A 155 22.33 -2.92 15.56
C GLU A 155 21.38 -2.79 14.34
N PHE A 156 21.33 -1.59 13.77
CA PHE A 156 20.69 -1.35 12.48
C PHE A 156 21.49 -2.08 11.39
N SER A 157 20.83 -2.93 10.60
CA SER A 157 21.48 -3.68 9.51
C SER A 157 20.78 -3.49 8.19
N LYS A 158 21.57 -3.46 7.11
CA LYS A 158 21.05 -3.32 5.75
C LYS A 158 20.39 -4.61 5.28
N ILE A 159 19.17 -4.49 4.78
CA ILE A 159 18.46 -5.56 4.11
C ILE A 159 18.81 -5.50 2.62
N SER A 160 19.36 -6.58 2.10
CA SER A 160 19.56 -6.78 0.67
C SER A 160 18.27 -7.34 0.08
N LEU A 161 17.68 -6.64 -0.88
CA LEU A 161 16.49 -7.12 -1.58
C LEU A 161 16.86 -8.32 -2.47
N ASN A 162 15.97 -9.31 -2.52
CA ASN A 162 16.09 -10.47 -3.39
C ASN A 162 16.00 -10.03 -4.86
N PRO A 163 16.59 -10.80 -5.80
CA PRO A 163 16.51 -10.48 -7.23
C PRO A 163 15.07 -10.22 -7.69
N GLY A 164 14.88 -9.18 -8.51
CA GLY A 164 13.56 -8.76 -9.01
C GLY A 164 12.82 -7.78 -8.11
N TRP A 165 13.13 -7.75 -6.81
CA TRP A 165 12.59 -6.76 -5.88
C TRP A 165 13.32 -5.42 -5.99
N ARG A 166 12.57 -4.32 -6.01
CA ARG A 166 13.11 -2.96 -6.08
C ARG A 166 12.20 -1.95 -5.40
N PHE A 167 12.71 -0.76 -5.10
CA PHE A 167 11.89 0.35 -4.62
C PHE A 167 11.19 1.06 -5.78
N THR A 168 9.94 1.47 -5.58
CA THR A 168 9.25 2.46 -6.42
C THR A 168 8.48 3.44 -5.53
N LYS A 169 7.97 4.56 -6.08
CA LYS A 169 7.15 5.52 -5.31
C LYS A 169 5.72 5.55 -5.79
N ARG A 170 4.79 5.68 -4.85
CA ARG A 170 3.37 5.86 -5.16
C ARG A 170 3.13 7.16 -5.89
N THR A 171 2.28 7.13 -6.90
CA THR A 171 1.82 8.33 -7.62
C THR A 171 0.30 8.47 -7.57
N TYR A 172 -0.17 9.70 -7.58
CA TYR A 172 -1.59 10.04 -7.70
C TYR A 172 -1.74 11.25 -8.62
N GLN A 173 -2.53 11.10 -9.70
CA GLN A 173 -2.79 12.17 -10.68
C GLN A 173 -1.50 12.86 -11.19
N GLY A 174 -0.45 12.07 -11.46
CA GLY A 174 0.83 12.58 -11.97
C GLY A 174 1.74 13.22 -10.91
N ARG A 175 1.38 13.18 -9.62
CA ARG A 175 2.24 13.63 -8.52
C ARG A 175 2.84 12.45 -7.77
N THR A 176 4.14 12.49 -7.53
CA THR A 176 4.85 11.58 -6.62
C THR A 176 4.48 11.87 -5.17
N LEU A 177 4.13 10.81 -4.44
CA LEU A 177 3.83 10.86 -3.01
C LEU A 177 5.01 10.34 -2.19
N GLY A 178 4.93 10.46 -0.85
CA GLY A 178 5.96 9.98 0.07
C GLY A 178 5.97 8.46 0.29
N HIS A 179 4.94 7.74 -0.16
CA HIS A 179 4.79 6.30 0.08
C HIS A 179 5.71 5.49 -0.85
N VAL A 180 6.42 4.52 -0.29
CA VAL A 180 7.40 3.68 -0.99
C VAL A 180 6.83 2.27 -1.19
N TYR A 181 6.91 1.75 -2.40
CA TYR A 181 6.59 0.36 -2.67
C TYR A 181 7.85 -0.51 -2.70
N LEU A 182 7.76 -1.71 -2.13
CA LEU A 182 8.62 -2.85 -2.44
C LEU A 182 7.96 -3.56 -3.62
N THR A 183 8.53 -3.39 -4.80
CA THR A 183 7.93 -3.76 -6.07
C THR A 183 8.58 -5.00 -6.68
N HIS A 184 7.74 -5.88 -7.23
CA HIS A 184 8.15 -6.96 -8.11
C HIS A 184 7.22 -7.01 -9.34
N ASP A 185 7.75 -7.28 -10.54
CA ASP A 185 6.94 -7.24 -11.76
C ASP A 185 6.11 -8.52 -11.98
N SER A 186 6.58 -9.66 -11.49
CA SER A 186 5.79 -10.89 -11.47
C SER A 186 4.52 -10.76 -10.63
N SER A 187 3.48 -11.45 -11.07
CA SER A 187 2.21 -11.58 -10.36
C SER A 187 2.38 -12.35 -9.05
N LEU A 188 1.39 -12.22 -8.16
CA LEU A 188 1.36 -12.95 -6.90
C LEU A 188 1.41 -14.47 -7.10
N THR A 189 0.74 -14.98 -8.14
CA THR A 189 0.71 -16.42 -8.47
C THR A 189 2.07 -16.91 -8.94
N GLU A 190 2.77 -16.18 -9.81
CA GLU A 190 4.12 -16.56 -10.26
C GLU A 190 5.12 -16.57 -9.10
N LEU A 191 5.02 -15.60 -8.19
CA LEU A 191 5.86 -15.54 -7.00
C LEU A 191 5.55 -16.67 -6.00
N SER A 192 4.29 -17.11 -5.91
CA SER A 192 3.90 -18.23 -5.05
C SER A 192 4.46 -19.56 -5.55
N GLU A 193 4.42 -19.79 -6.85
CA GLU A 193 4.96 -20.98 -7.52
C GLU A 193 6.48 -21.03 -7.43
N ALA A 194 7.16 -19.87 -7.54
CA ALA A 194 8.59 -19.77 -7.33
C ALA A 194 8.99 -20.07 -5.88
N THR A 195 8.18 -19.63 -4.90
CA THR A 195 8.43 -19.86 -3.46
C THR A 195 8.15 -21.32 -3.07
N GLY A 196 7.18 -21.98 -3.72
CA GLY A 196 6.88 -23.41 -3.55
C GLY A 196 8.02 -24.35 -3.97
N ASN A 197 8.97 -23.87 -4.77
CA ASN A 197 10.12 -24.63 -5.26
C ASN A 197 11.41 -24.45 -4.43
N ILE A 198 11.37 -23.68 -3.33
CA ILE A 198 12.55 -23.42 -2.47
C ILE A 198 12.50 -24.23 -1.15
N ALA A 199 11.44 -24.99 -0.89
CA ALA A 199 11.40 -26.01 0.17
C ALA A 199 11.90 -27.38 -0.32
N ALA A 200 13.07 -27.43 -0.95
CA ALA A 200 13.82 -28.66 -1.14
C ALA A 200 15.20 -28.48 -0.49
N ASN A 201 15.25 -28.80 0.81
CA ASN A 201 16.49 -29.13 1.49
C ASN A 201 17.22 -30.22 0.68
N PRO A 202 18.52 -30.09 0.35
CA PRO A 202 19.26 -31.17 -0.28
C PRO A 202 19.62 -32.19 0.81
N GLU A 203 18.75 -33.18 1.03
CA GLU A 203 19.17 -34.39 1.73
C GLU A 203 19.77 -35.40 0.74
N PRO A 204 20.81 -36.17 1.16
CA PRO A 204 21.73 -36.85 0.26
C PRO A 204 21.10 -38.02 -0.50
N SER A 205 21.63 -38.22 -1.69
CA SER A 205 21.30 -39.29 -2.63
C SER A 205 21.42 -40.69 -2.02
N THR A 206 20.34 -41.47 -2.10
CA THR A 206 20.40 -42.92 -2.21
C THR A 206 19.59 -43.39 -3.42
N PRO A 207 20.06 -44.37 -4.19
CA PRO A 207 19.58 -44.61 -5.53
C PRO A 207 18.29 -45.45 -5.58
N VAL A 208 17.57 -45.17 -6.67
CA VAL A 208 16.32 -45.74 -7.17
C VAL A 208 16.33 -47.27 -7.23
N THR A 209 15.25 -47.90 -6.75
CA THR A 209 14.75 -49.17 -7.32
C THR A 209 13.22 -49.22 -7.20
N SER A 210 12.54 -49.38 -8.32
CA SER A 210 11.11 -49.68 -8.48
C SER A 210 10.98 -50.81 -9.52
N PRO A 211 9.85 -51.53 -9.69
CA PRO A 211 8.73 -51.78 -8.76
C PRO A 211 8.32 -53.29 -8.71
N ILE A 212 7.55 -53.70 -7.70
CA ILE A 212 6.74 -54.94 -7.73
C ILE A 212 5.28 -54.57 -7.42
N ALA A 213 4.36 -55.13 -8.19
CA ALA A 213 2.93 -54.80 -8.22
C ALA A 213 2.03 -55.79 -7.45
N LEU A 214 0.91 -55.23 -6.94
CA LEU A 214 -0.44 -55.81 -6.65
C LEU A 214 -0.56 -56.86 -5.50
N PRO A 215 -1.73 -57.00 -4.80
CA PRO A 215 -3.07 -56.54 -5.19
C PRO A 215 -4.02 -55.88 -4.16
N THR A 216 -5.03 -55.19 -4.70
CA THR A 216 -6.24 -54.59 -4.08
C THR A 216 -7.22 -55.65 -3.54
N PRO A 217 -8.04 -55.36 -2.50
CA PRO A 217 -9.47 -55.03 -2.72
C PRO A 217 -10.07 -54.13 -1.57
N PRO A 218 -11.40 -53.92 -1.45
CA PRO A 218 -12.28 -53.17 -2.35
C PRO A 218 -13.05 -52.00 -1.66
N ASN A 219 -13.44 -51.03 -2.48
CA ASN A 219 -14.67 -50.22 -2.47
C ASN A 219 -15.44 -49.97 -1.15
N SER A 220 -15.42 -48.70 -0.69
CA SER A 220 -16.46 -48.07 0.14
C SER A 220 -16.93 -46.78 -0.54
N THR A 221 -18.24 -46.68 -0.71
CA THR A 221 -19.04 -45.63 -1.37
C THR A 221 -18.86 -44.23 -0.73
N PRO A 222 -19.13 -43.13 -1.45
CA PRO A 222 -18.81 -41.77 -1.03
C PRO A 222 -19.85 -41.20 -0.06
N VAL A 223 -19.39 -40.61 1.04
CA VAL A 223 -20.19 -39.71 1.88
C VAL A 223 -20.18 -38.33 1.22
N ALA A 224 -21.38 -37.81 0.97
CA ALA A 224 -21.63 -36.49 0.43
C ALA A 224 -20.88 -35.41 1.25
N SER A 225 -20.00 -34.68 0.58
CA SER A 225 -19.43 -33.45 1.13
C SER A 225 -20.39 -32.31 0.85
N THR A 226 -20.98 -31.75 1.89
CA THR A 226 -21.64 -30.44 1.88
C THR A 226 -20.62 -29.41 1.38
N PRO A 227 -20.97 -28.53 0.42
CA PRO A 227 -20.06 -27.47 0.00
C PRO A 227 -19.88 -26.48 1.15
N ALA A 228 -18.62 -26.22 1.51
CA ALA A 228 -18.26 -25.06 2.31
C ALA A 228 -18.70 -23.80 1.56
N VAL A 229 -19.65 -23.08 2.14
CA VAL A 229 -20.09 -21.78 1.66
C VAL A 229 -18.95 -20.79 1.93
N ASP A 230 -18.48 -20.17 0.86
CA ASP A 230 -17.54 -19.06 0.87
C ASP A 230 -18.20 -17.81 1.49
N ASP A 231 -17.99 -17.61 2.79
CA ASP A 231 -18.51 -16.51 3.62
C ASP A 231 -17.69 -15.20 3.45
N SER A 232 -16.86 -15.09 2.40
CA SER A 232 -16.04 -13.89 2.19
C SER A 232 -16.81 -12.70 1.60
N ASN A 233 -18.11 -12.86 1.32
CA ASN A 233 -18.96 -11.87 0.67
C ASN A 233 -20.24 -11.53 1.45
N LEU A 234 -20.33 -11.89 2.74
CA LEU A 234 -21.41 -11.44 3.59
C LEU A 234 -21.16 -10.00 4.05
N ASP A 235 -22.12 -9.11 3.74
CA ASP A 235 -22.20 -7.79 4.34
C ASP A 235 -22.33 -7.99 5.84
N TRP A 236 -21.27 -7.70 6.59
CA TRP A 236 -21.20 -7.94 8.03
C TRP A 236 -22.30 -7.21 8.84
N ARG A 237 -23.04 -6.30 8.21
CA ARG A 237 -24.30 -5.74 8.73
C ARG A 237 -25.38 -6.80 8.91
N ASP A 238 -25.44 -7.77 8.00
CA ASP A 238 -26.35 -8.92 8.09
C ASP A 238 -26.03 -9.78 9.31
N ARG A 239 -24.78 -9.74 9.81
CA ARG A 239 -24.37 -10.40 11.05
C ARG A 239 -24.71 -9.61 12.32
N LEU A 240 -24.84 -8.28 12.23
CA LEU A 240 -25.22 -7.44 13.37
C LEU A 240 -26.74 -7.32 13.54
N GLU A 241 -27.51 -7.71 12.52
CA GLU A 241 -28.98 -7.68 12.52
C GLU A 241 -29.55 -6.35 13.05
N LEU A 242 -28.95 -5.22 12.65
CA LEU A 242 -29.36 -3.89 13.11
C LEU A 242 -30.83 -3.63 12.76
N ASN A 243 -31.60 -3.06 13.70
CA ASN A 243 -32.97 -2.64 13.40
C ASN A 243 -33.02 -1.28 12.67
N GLU A 244 -34.19 -0.92 12.16
CA GLU A 244 -34.35 0.31 11.36
C GLU A 244 -33.99 1.59 12.12
N VAL A 245 -34.34 1.67 13.41
CA VAL A 245 -34.01 2.84 14.25
C VAL A 245 -32.50 2.94 14.45
N GLN A 246 -31.83 1.81 14.69
CA GLN A 246 -30.39 1.76 14.85
C GLN A 246 -29.66 2.16 13.55
N ARG A 247 -30.12 1.68 12.39
CA ARG A 247 -29.56 2.05 11.08
C ARG A 247 -29.65 3.55 10.82
N LEU A 248 -30.81 4.15 11.06
CA LEU A 248 -31.01 5.59 10.86
C LEU A 248 -30.13 6.43 11.79
N GLU A 249 -29.94 6.00 13.04
CA GLU A 249 -29.08 6.72 13.99
C GLU A 249 -27.59 6.57 13.66
N ILE A 250 -27.16 5.39 13.21
CA ILE A 250 -25.79 5.13 12.74
C ILE A 250 -25.48 5.95 11.48
N GLU A 251 -26.41 6.05 10.53
CA GLU A 251 -26.31 6.94 9.37
C GLU A 251 -26.15 8.41 9.81
N ARG A 252 -26.97 8.87 10.77
CA ARG A 252 -26.87 10.24 11.31
C ARG A 252 -25.49 10.52 11.91
N ILE A 253 -24.95 9.58 12.70
CA ILE A 253 -23.62 9.71 13.30
C ILE A 253 -22.54 9.75 12.21
N HIS A 254 -22.68 8.95 11.15
CA HIS A 254 -21.73 8.92 10.04
C HIS A 254 -21.73 10.22 9.23
N GLN A 255 -22.90 10.79 8.94
CA GLN A 255 -22.97 12.08 8.25
C GLN A 255 -22.32 13.21 9.07
N ASN A 256 -22.53 13.21 10.40
CA ASN A 256 -21.84 14.14 11.28
C ASN A 256 -20.31 13.94 11.25
N TYR A 257 -19.86 12.70 11.30
CA TYR A 257 -18.45 12.35 11.19
C TYR A 257 -17.83 12.87 9.89
N LEU A 258 -18.47 12.62 8.74
CA LEU A 258 -17.98 13.08 7.43
C LEU A 258 -17.85 14.62 7.39
N SER A 259 -18.87 15.33 7.85
CA SER A 259 -18.85 16.81 7.90
C SER A 259 -17.70 17.35 8.76
N GLU A 260 -17.54 16.82 9.97
CA GLU A 260 -16.50 17.24 10.90
C GLU A 260 -15.09 16.86 10.43
N ARG A 261 -14.95 15.72 9.74
CA ARG A 261 -13.70 15.26 9.13
C ARG A 261 -13.31 16.19 7.99
N ASP A 262 -14.21 16.44 7.05
CA ASP A 262 -13.94 17.28 5.88
C ASP A 262 -13.54 18.71 6.29
N ALA A 263 -14.17 19.26 7.34
CA ALA A 263 -13.79 20.56 7.90
C ALA A 263 -12.36 20.58 8.47
N ARG A 264 -11.95 19.53 9.19
CA ARG A 264 -10.60 19.40 9.76
C ARG A 264 -9.54 19.10 8.71
N GLU A 265 -9.88 18.32 7.68
CA GLU A 265 -9.00 18.07 6.55
C GLU A 265 -8.74 19.35 5.75
N LEU A 266 -9.78 20.17 5.53
CA LEU A 266 -9.62 21.49 4.91
C LEU A 266 -8.69 22.37 5.75
N ALA A 267 -8.93 22.47 7.07
CA ALA A 267 -8.07 23.22 7.97
C ALA A 267 -6.61 22.71 7.97
N LEU A 268 -6.41 21.39 7.82
CA LEU A 268 -5.07 20.79 7.72
C LEU A 268 -4.37 21.21 6.43
N VAL A 269 -5.10 21.26 5.30
CA VAL A 269 -4.57 21.77 4.03
C VAL A 269 -4.20 23.24 4.14
N GLU A 270 -5.06 24.06 4.73
CA GLU A 270 -4.81 25.49 4.95
C GLU A 270 -3.59 25.73 5.86
N ALA A 271 -3.49 25.02 6.98
CA ALA A 271 -2.36 25.11 7.90
C ALA A 271 -1.06 24.68 7.23
N ARG A 272 -1.08 23.65 6.37
CA ARG A 272 0.10 23.25 5.57
C ARG A 272 0.53 24.34 4.59
N ASN A 273 -0.41 24.96 3.90
CA ASN A 273 -0.14 26.07 2.98
C ASN A 273 0.44 27.28 3.74
N ALA A 274 -0.14 27.63 4.89
CA ALA A 274 0.35 28.70 5.74
C ALA A 274 1.77 28.40 6.26
N LEU A 275 2.05 27.16 6.66
CA LEU A 275 3.40 26.75 7.09
C LEU A 275 4.43 26.95 5.96
N GLN A 276 4.08 26.58 4.72
CA GLN A 276 4.95 26.77 3.57
C GLN A 276 5.26 28.26 3.33
N GLN A 277 4.24 29.12 3.42
CA GLN A 277 4.43 30.57 3.30
C GLN A 277 5.30 31.15 4.42
N ASN A 278 5.08 30.72 5.67
CA ASN A 278 5.87 31.17 6.82
C ASN A 278 7.33 30.73 6.75
N ILE A 279 7.60 29.56 6.17
CA ILE A 279 8.96 29.09 5.89
C ILE A 279 9.61 29.97 4.81
N PHE A 280 8.88 30.27 3.72
CA PHE A 280 9.38 31.10 2.63
C PHE A 280 9.67 32.54 3.06
N SER A 281 8.80 33.13 3.89
CA SER A 281 8.98 34.48 4.44
C SER A 281 10.04 34.58 5.55
N GLY A 282 10.52 33.44 6.05
CA GLY A 282 11.49 33.39 7.15
C GLY A 282 10.90 33.65 8.54
N ASP A 283 9.57 33.72 8.69
CA ASP A 283 8.92 33.92 10.00
C ASP A 283 8.93 32.64 10.84
N ARG A 284 10.02 32.48 11.60
CA ARG A 284 10.24 31.31 12.45
C ARG A 284 9.23 31.19 13.60
N ARG A 285 8.65 32.29 14.08
CA ARG A 285 7.67 32.25 15.18
C ARG A 285 6.34 31.72 14.66
N GLN A 286 5.89 32.25 13.53
CA GLN A 286 4.64 31.81 12.92
C GLN A 286 4.75 30.37 12.41
N ALA A 287 5.87 29.98 11.78
CA ALA A 287 6.09 28.60 11.36
C ALA A 287 6.03 27.58 12.52
N ARG A 288 6.53 27.94 13.72
CA ARG A 288 6.41 27.08 14.91
C ARG A 288 4.97 26.94 15.38
N ARG A 289 4.19 28.02 15.37
CA ARG A 289 2.77 28.00 15.74
C ARG A 289 1.96 27.11 14.80
N THR A 290 2.13 27.30 13.49
CA THR A 290 1.42 26.50 12.48
C THR A 290 1.80 25.02 12.53
N ARG A 291 3.06 24.67 12.86
CA ARG A 291 3.42 23.26 13.11
C ARG A 291 2.68 22.66 14.30
N THR A 292 2.49 23.43 15.37
CA THR A 292 1.73 22.96 16.54
C THR A 292 0.24 22.80 16.19
N GLU A 293 -0.31 23.71 15.39
CA GLU A 293 -1.67 23.63 14.86
C GLU A 293 -1.89 22.37 14.02
N ILE A 294 -0.99 22.06 13.07
CA ILE A 294 -1.04 20.82 12.27
C ILE A 294 -1.07 19.57 13.16
N ARG A 295 -0.19 19.49 14.18
CA ARG A 295 -0.22 18.38 15.15
C ARG A 295 -1.49 18.35 15.99
N GLY A 296 -2.14 19.48 16.20
CA GLY A 296 -3.46 19.57 16.83
C GLY A 296 -4.53 18.95 15.94
N LEU A 297 -4.57 19.35 14.66
CA LEU A 297 -5.54 18.86 13.68
C LEU A 297 -5.43 17.35 13.45
N HIS A 298 -4.22 16.79 13.39
CA HIS A 298 -4.03 15.34 13.31
C HIS A 298 -4.60 14.61 14.52
N ARG A 299 -4.41 15.14 15.73
CA ARG A 299 -5.01 14.56 16.95
C ARG A 299 -6.53 14.68 16.92
N GLN A 300 -7.07 15.81 16.49
CA GLN A 300 -8.52 16.00 16.39
C GLN A 300 -9.17 15.06 15.38
N LEU A 301 -8.50 14.73 14.27
CA LEU A 301 -8.98 13.74 13.30
C LEU A 301 -9.01 12.33 13.90
N ALA A 302 -7.96 11.95 14.63
CA ALA A 302 -7.93 10.66 15.35
C ALA A 302 -9.00 10.60 16.46
N ASP A 303 -9.13 11.64 17.27
CA ASP A 303 -10.14 11.72 18.33
C ASP A 303 -11.56 11.65 17.75
N LEU A 304 -11.83 12.38 16.66
CA LEU A 304 -13.11 12.36 15.96
C LEU A 304 -13.45 10.94 15.48
N TYR A 305 -12.49 10.23 14.90
CA TYR A 305 -12.66 8.85 14.49
C TYR A 305 -13.07 7.94 15.66
N TYR A 306 -12.31 7.96 16.76
CA TYR A 306 -12.60 7.12 17.92
C TYR A 306 -13.92 7.47 18.61
N THR A 307 -14.26 8.76 18.70
CA THR A 307 -15.54 9.21 19.26
C THR A 307 -16.70 8.73 18.41
N SER A 308 -16.66 8.92 17.08
CA SER A 308 -17.75 8.47 16.19
C SER A 308 -17.91 6.95 16.22
N LEU A 309 -16.82 6.19 16.31
CA LEU A 309 -16.88 4.73 16.46
C LEU A 309 -17.56 4.29 17.77
N ASN A 310 -17.28 4.99 18.88
CA ASN A 310 -17.93 4.73 20.17
C ASN A 310 -19.40 5.17 20.18
N ASP A 311 -19.75 6.28 19.53
CA ASP A 311 -21.13 6.75 19.41
C ASP A 311 -21.98 5.71 18.65
N MET A 312 -21.47 5.18 17.54
CA MET A 312 -22.14 4.11 16.78
C MET A 312 -22.26 2.81 17.58
N ARG A 313 -21.22 2.44 18.34
CA ARG A 313 -21.30 1.32 19.28
C ARG A 313 -22.39 1.54 20.35
N GLY A 314 -22.59 2.77 20.80
CA GLY A 314 -23.59 3.14 21.79
C GLY A 314 -25.05 2.97 21.32
N VAL A 315 -25.28 2.88 20.02
CA VAL A 315 -26.60 2.61 19.41
C VAL A 315 -26.98 1.12 19.47
N MET A 316 -25.98 0.25 19.61
CA MET A 316 -26.13 -1.21 19.56
C MET A 316 -26.45 -1.80 20.94
N ASP A 317 -27.13 -2.94 20.98
CA ASP A 317 -27.34 -3.70 22.22
C ASP A 317 -26.08 -4.47 22.67
N SER A 318 -26.16 -5.15 23.81
CA SER A 318 -24.98 -5.81 24.40
C SER A 318 -24.41 -6.96 23.55
N GLU A 319 -25.24 -7.67 22.78
CA GLU A 319 -24.79 -8.77 21.92
C GLU A 319 -24.16 -8.20 20.64
N GLN A 320 -24.84 -7.23 20.03
CA GLN A 320 -24.35 -6.50 18.86
C GLN A 320 -23.03 -5.75 19.14
N GLN A 321 -22.85 -5.22 20.36
CA GLN A 321 -21.61 -4.57 20.76
C GLN A 321 -20.42 -5.53 20.85
N ILE A 322 -20.64 -6.80 21.19
CA ILE A 322 -19.59 -7.83 21.23
C ILE A 322 -19.15 -8.13 19.79
N GLU A 323 -20.12 -8.40 18.92
CA GLU A 323 -19.87 -8.63 17.48
C GLU A 323 -19.20 -7.42 16.81
N PHE A 324 -19.66 -6.20 17.12
CA PHE A 324 -19.04 -4.96 16.66
C PHE A 324 -17.61 -4.82 17.17
N GLY A 325 -17.35 -5.17 18.43
CA GLY A 325 -16.01 -5.19 19.00
C GLY A 325 -15.08 -6.18 18.28
N GLU A 326 -15.59 -7.35 17.88
CA GLU A 326 -14.84 -8.31 17.05
C GLU A 326 -14.59 -7.77 15.65
N ILE A 327 -15.57 -7.12 15.03
CA ILE A 327 -15.44 -6.48 13.71
C ILE A 327 -14.37 -5.38 13.79
N VAL A 328 -14.44 -4.49 14.78
CA VAL A 328 -13.46 -3.42 14.99
C VAL A 328 -12.08 -4.00 15.29
N THR A 329 -11.94 -5.06 16.09
CA THR A 329 -10.63 -5.67 16.38
C THR A 329 -10.06 -6.40 15.17
N ARG A 330 -10.90 -7.09 14.39
CA ARG A 330 -10.56 -7.78 13.14
C ARG A 330 -10.22 -6.80 12.01
N ARG A 331 -10.68 -5.54 12.10
CA ARG A 331 -10.63 -4.56 11.00
C ARG A 331 -9.76 -3.33 11.29
N SER A 332 -9.54 -2.97 12.57
CA SER A 332 -8.55 -1.97 13.03
C SER A 332 -7.10 -2.38 12.74
N THR A 333 -6.90 -3.61 12.26
CA THR A 333 -5.61 -4.15 11.79
C THR A 333 -5.51 -4.23 10.27
N ILE A 334 -6.57 -3.87 9.52
CA ILE A 334 -6.75 -4.21 8.10
C ILE A 334 -7.20 -3.03 7.21
N ASP A 335 -7.94 -2.06 7.74
CA ASP A 335 -8.59 -0.99 6.95
C ASP A 335 -8.11 0.41 7.38
N SER A 336 -8.19 1.42 6.49
CA SER A 336 -8.06 2.83 6.92
C SER A 336 -9.13 3.11 7.96
N ASP A 337 -8.83 3.85 9.02
CA ASP A 337 -9.73 4.19 10.13
C ASP A 337 -11.20 4.36 9.63
N ASP A 338 -11.43 5.23 8.65
CA ASP A 338 -12.73 5.56 8.04
C ASP A 338 -13.54 4.40 7.45
N ALA A 339 -12.92 3.29 7.02
CA ALA A 339 -13.60 2.22 6.30
C ALA A 339 -14.53 1.40 7.20
N ILE A 340 -14.31 1.43 8.52
CA ILE A 340 -15.24 0.87 9.50
C ILE A 340 -16.50 1.75 9.58
N LEU A 341 -16.33 3.07 9.67
CA LEU A 341 -17.45 4.03 9.78
C LEU A 341 -18.27 4.08 8.49
N THR A 342 -17.62 4.19 7.34
CA THR A 342 -18.28 4.13 6.02
C THR A 342 -18.87 2.75 5.76
N GLY A 343 -18.22 1.71 6.27
CA GLY A 343 -18.70 0.34 6.21
C GLY A 343 -19.94 0.09 7.06
N MET A 344 -20.36 0.96 7.96
CA MET A 344 -21.62 0.76 8.70
C MET A 344 -22.87 1.25 7.96
N VAL A 345 -22.69 2.01 6.88
CA VAL A 345 -23.76 2.87 6.35
C VAL A 345 -24.15 2.56 4.89
N ARG A 346 -23.38 1.74 4.18
CA ARG A 346 -23.81 1.19 2.87
C ARG A 346 -24.78 0.03 3.05
#